data_AF-A0A6A4TLE1-F1
#
_entry.id   AF-A0A6A4TLE1-F1
#
_cell.length_a   1.000
_cell.length_b   1.000
_cell.length_c   1.000
_cell.angle_alpha   90.00
_cell.angle_beta   90.00
_cell.angle_gamma   90.00
#
_symmetry.space_group_name_H-M   'P 1'
#
loop_
_entity.id
_entity.type
_entity.pdbx_description
1 polymer ?
#
loop_
_entity_poly.entity_id
_entity_poly.type
_entity_poly.pdbx_seq_one_letter_code
_entity_poly.pdbx_strand_id
1 'polypeptide(L)'
;MLMALYNVSISVNGLKCISENPGLLPLIWTLLNDGDWEVCLHALRLLQSVLLEEEAALLLLGSPLLDPDLQARVSQLTSSAKPSLRAAAQQTLEDLHALRQGGARKQNGPPV
;
A
#
# COMPACT_ATOMS: atom_id res chain seq x y z
N MET A 1 14.41 13.78 -8.35
CA MET A 1 13.47 14.14 -7.25
C MET A 1 12.99 12.92 -6.43
N LEU A 2 13.12 11.68 -6.94
CA LEU A 2 12.79 10.43 -6.21
C LEU A 2 13.60 10.18 -4.91
N MET A 3 14.84 10.67 -4.82
CA MET A 3 15.68 10.47 -3.62
C MET A 3 15.15 11.19 -2.37
N ALA A 4 14.37 12.26 -2.53
CA ALA A 4 13.81 12.98 -1.39
C ALA A 4 12.72 12.17 -0.67
N LEU A 5 11.90 11.44 -1.42
CA LEU A 5 10.88 10.55 -0.86
C LEU A 5 11.52 9.34 -0.16
N TYR A 6 12.64 8.82 -0.68
CA TYR A 6 13.39 7.74 -0.04
C TYR A 6 14.02 8.15 1.30
N ASN A 7 14.47 9.41 1.43
CA ASN A 7 15.07 9.90 2.68
C ASN A 7 14.03 10.24 3.75
N VAL A 8 12.81 10.61 3.37
CA VAL A 8 11.72 10.89 4.33
C VAL A 8 11.16 9.61 4.95
N SER A 9 11.19 8.49 4.23
CA SER A 9 10.69 7.18 4.71
C SER A 9 11.65 6.40 5.62
N ILE A 10 12.87 6.91 5.90
CA ILE A 10 13.81 6.29 6.86
C ILE A 10 13.53 6.70 8.31
N SER A 11 12.74 7.76 8.54
CA SER A 11 12.28 8.14 9.87
C SER A 11 10.91 7.55 10.14
N VAL A 12 10.77 6.70 11.17
CA VAL A 12 9.47 6.18 11.66
C VAL A 12 8.47 7.33 11.94
N ASN A 13 8.98 8.51 12.33
CA ASN A 13 8.18 9.72 12.50
C ASN A 13 7.75 10.37 11.16
N GLY A 14 8.56 10.24 10.10
CA GLY A 14 8.21 10.71 8.75
C GLY A 14 7.09 9.87 8.14
N LEU A 15 7.12 8.56 8.36
CA LEU A 15 6.05 7.67 7.91
C LEU A 15 4.75 7.88 8.68
N LYS A 16 4.81 8.14 10.00
CA LYS A 16 3.64 8.56 10.82
C LYS A 16 3.01 9.87 10.35
N CYS A 17 3.82 10.91 10.10
CA CYS A 17 3.32 12.19 9.56
C CYS A 17 2.71 12.04 8.15
N ILE A 18 3.19 11.08 7.36
CA ILE A 18 2.68 10.79 6.02
C ILE A 18 1.40 9.94 6.09
N SER A 19 1.30 8.95 6.98
CA SER A 19 0.11 8.11 7.14
C SER A 19 -1.08 8.85 7.74
N GLU A 20 -0.83 9.86 8.58
CA GLU A 20 -1.85 10.80 9.07
C GLU A 20 -2.32 11.79 8.00
N ASN A 21 -1.62 11.87 6.85
CA ASN A 21 -1.98 12.76 5.77
C ASN A 21 -2.98 12.07 4.81
N PRO A 22 -4.23 12.54 4.68
CA PRO A 22 -5.21 11.93 3.79
C PRO A 22 -4.79 11.97 2.31
N GLY A 23 -3.76 12.76 1.95
CA GLY A 23 -3.19 12.85 0.61
C GLY A 23 -2.23 11.72 0.23
N LEU A 24 -1.75 10.89 1.19
CA LEU A 24 -0.79 9.81 0.88
C LEU A 24 -1.38 8.76 -0.06
N LEU A 25 -2.63 8.37 0.17
CA LEU A 25 -3.27 7.33 -0.62
C LEU A 25 -3.58 7.77 -2.05
N PRO A 26 -4.15 8.97 -2.27
CA PRO A 26 -4.22 9.58 -3.60
C PRO A 26 -2.85 9.70 -4.30
N LEU A 27 -1.78 9.99 -3.55
CA LEU A 27 -0.43 10.05 -4.09
C LEU A 27 0.07 8.67 -4.55
N ILE A 28 -0.05 7.63 -3.71
CA ILE A 28 0.30 6.25 -4.07
C ILE A 28 -0.50 5.82 -5.31
N TRP A 29 -1.80 6.09 -5.34
CA TRP A 29 -2.65 5.81 -6.50
C TRP A 29 -2.15 6.51 -7.76
N THR A 30 -1.81 7.79 -7.68
CA THR A 30 -1.28 8.56 -8.82
C THR A 30 0.02 7.94 -9.32
N LEU A 31 0.94 7.58 -8.42
CA LEU A 31 2.23 6.97 -8.77
C LEU A 31 2.08 5.57 -9.39
N LEU A 32 1.11 4.78 -8.93
CA LEU A 32 0.78 3.48 -9.55
C LEU A 32 0.21 3.62 -10.96
N ASN A 33 -0.28 4.81 -11.33
CA ASN A 33 -0.83 5.13 -12.64
C ASN A 33 0.14 5.94 -13.54
N ASP A 34 1.35 6.21 -13.07
CA ASP A 34 2.36 7.03 -13.76
C ASP A 34 2.80 6.45 -15.12
N GLY A 35 2.73 5.13 -15.28
CA GLY A 35 3.08 4.43 -16.51
C GLY A 35 4.56 4.05 -16.62
N ASP A 36 5.44 4.72 -15.87
CA ASP A 36 6.82 4.28 -15.66
C ASP A 36 6.87 3.09 -14.68
N TRP A 37 7.54 2.02 -15.09
CA TRP A 37 7.60 0.78 -14.31
C TRP A 37 8.44 0.91 -13.03
N GLU A 38 9.45 1.77 -13.01
CA GLU A 38 10.28 2.04 -11.83
C GLU A 38 9.48 2.84 -10.80
N VAL A 39 8.72 3.83 -11.27
CA VAL A 39 7.81 4.62 -10.43
C VAL A 39 6.75 3.71 -9.81
N CYS A 40 6.12 2.84 -10.60
CA CYS A 40 5.17 1.85 -10.11
C CYS A 40 5.81 0.91 -9.08
N LEU A 41 7.04 0.45 -9.32
CA LEU A 41 7.75 -0.44 -8.40
C LEU A 41 8.03 0.25 -7.06
N HIS A 42 8.52 1.50 -7.09
CA HIS A 42 8.78 2.25 -5.87
C HIS A 42 7.49 2.58 -5.11
N ALA A 43 6.41 2.88 -5.82
CA ALA A 43 5.10 3.08 -5.22
C ALA A 43 4.56 1.82 -4.54
N LEU A 44 4.72 0.64 -5.15
CA LEU A 44 4.36 -0.63 -4.52
C LEU A 44 5.19 -0.89 -3.26
N ARG A 45 6.49 -0.67 -3.31
CA ARG A 45 7.36 -0.86 -2.13
C ARG A 45 6.98 0.10 -1.00
N LEU A 46 6.62 1.33 -1.32
CA LEU A 46 6.09 2.28 -0.34
C LEU A 46 4.77 1.78 0.26
N LEU A 47 3.83 1.30 -0.57
CA LEU A 47 2.58 0.73 -0.11
C LEU A 47 2.81 -0.44 0.84
N GLN A 48 3.74 -1.34 0.53
CA GLN A 48 4.13 -2.44 1.41
C GLN A 48 4.67 -1.96 2.76
N SER A 49 5.50 -0.90 2.78
CA SER A 49 5.96 -0.29 4.03
C SER A 49 4.80 0.29 4.86
N VAL A 50 3.80 0.89 4.21
CA VAL A 50 2.60 1.39 4.90
C VAL A 50 1.74 0.25 5.44
N LEU A 51 1.62 -0.86 4.71
CA LEU A 51 0.87 -2.05 5.14
C LEU A 51 1.51 -2.77 6.33
N LEU A 52 2.84 -2.69 6.47
CA LEU A 52 3.58 -3.27 7.60
C LEU A 52 3.41 -2.48 8.91
N GLU A 53 3.07 -1.20 8.82
CA GLU A 53 2.93 -0.32 9.96
C GLU A 53 1.50 -0.39 10.50
N GLU A 54 1.31 -1.02 11.66
CA GLU A 54 -0.02 -1.38 12.18
C GLU A 54 -0.99 -0.19 12.25
N GLU A 55 -0.55 0.98 12.72
CA GLU A 55 -1.40 2.17 12.80
C GLU A 55 -1.81 2.68 11.40
N ALA A 56 -0.87 2.66 10.45
CA ALA A 56 -1.15 3.09 9.08
C ALA A 56 -2.03 2.06 8.33
N ALA A 57 -1.81 0.78 8.59
CA ALA A 57 -2.62 -0.32 8.07
C ALA A 57 -4.05 -0.31 8.65
N LEU A 58 -4.22 0.09 9.92
CA LEU A 58 -5.53 0.29 10.53
C LEU A 58 -6.26 1.50 9.92
N LEU A 59 -5.55 2.60 9.64
CA LEU A 59 -6.10 3.72 8.88
C LEU A 59 -6.54 3.29 7.48
N LEU A 60 -5.79 2.41 6.82
CA LEU A 60 -6.16 1.82 5.52
C LEU A 60 -7.40 0.92 5.60
N LEU A 61 -7.50 0.09 6.65
CA LEU A 61 -8.66 -0.78 6.91
C LEU A 61 -9.94 -0.01 7.24
N GLY A 62 -9.81 1.13 7.94
CA GLY A 62 -10.93 2.00 8.30
C GLY A 62 -11.33 3.00 7.22
N SER A 63 -10.46 3.22 6.23
CA SER A 63 -10.76 4.01 5.05
C SER A 63 -11.56 3.14 4.06
N PRO A 64 -12.49 3.70 3.25
CA PRO A 64 -13.12 3.00 2.11
C PRO A 64 -12.12 2.58 1.01
N LEU A 65 -10.83 2.52 1.36
CA LEU A 65 -9.62 2.60 0.53
C LEU A 65 -8.84 1.28 0.50
N LEU A 66 -9.41 0.21 1.06
CA LEU A 66 -9.42 -1.08 0.36
C LEU A 66 -10.33 -0.96 -0.87
N ASP A 67 -10.01 0.01 -1.71
CA ASP A 67 -10.72 0.33 -2.92
C ASP A 67 -10.53 -0.88 -3.85
N PRO A 68 -11.61 -1.49 -4.34
CA PRO A 68 -11.54 -2.50 -5.38
C PRO A 68 -10.64 -2.06 -6.55
N ASP A 69 -10.58 -0.76 -6.83
CA ASP A 69 -9.75 -0.18 -7.88
C ASP A 69 -8.26 -0.24 -7.55
N LEU A 70 -7.85 -0.03 -6.29
CA LEU A 70 -6.46 -0.21 -5.86
C LEU A 70 -6.04 -1.67 -6.02
N GLN A 71 -6.88 -2.60 -5.56
CA GLN A 71 -6.61 -4.02 -5.70
C GLN A 71 -6.56 -4.45 -7.18
N ALA A 72 -7.50 -3.96 -8.00
CA ALA A 72 -7.51 -4.21 -9.44
C ALA A 72 -6.25 -3.65 -10.12
N ARG A 73 -5.79 -2.46 -9.71
CA ARG A 73 -4.59 -1.85 -10.26
C ARG A 73 -3.34 -2.66 -9.91
N VAL A 74 -3.17 -3.06 -8.65
CA VAL A 74 -2.05 -3.93 -8.26
C VAL A 74 -2.13 -5.27 -8.98
N SER A 75 -3.33 -5.82 -9.17
CA SER A 75 -3.56 -7.04 -9.95
C SER A 75 -3.06 -6.91 -11.40
N GLN A 76 -3.35 -5.79 -12.07
CA GLN A 76 -2.82 -5.53 -13.42
C GLN A 76 -1.28 -5.54 -13.46
N LEU A 77 -0.62 -4.99 -12.43
CA LEU A 77 0.85 -4.93 -12.36
C LEU A 77 1.51 -6.31 -12.20
N THR A 78 0.77 -7.33 -11.74
CA THR A 78 1.28 -8.72 -11.73
C THR A 78 1.47 -9.29 -13.13
N SER A 79 0.83 -8.71 -14.15
CA SER A 79 1.02 -9.09 -15.55
C SER A 79 2.16 -8.33 -16.24
N SER A 80 2.93 -7.52 -15.49
CA SER A 80 4.04 -6.75 -16.04
C SER A 80 5.13 -7.65 -16.63
N ALA A 81 5.69 -7.24 -17.77
CA ALA A 81 6.86 -7.86 -18.37
C ALA A 81 8.13 -7.69 -17.53
N LYS A 82 8.13 -6.76 -16.56
CA LYS A 82 9.26 -6.49 -15.66
C LYS A 82 9.21 -7.43 -14.45
N PRO A 83 10.18 -8.35 -14.26
CA PRO A 83 10.11 -9.35 -13.20
C PRO A 83 10.02 -8.75 -11.79
N SER A 84 10.80 -7.70 -11.51
CA SER A 84 10.82 -7.05 -10.20
C SER A 84 9.50 -6.36 -9.86
N LEU A 85 8.87 -5.71 -10.85
CA LEU A 85 7.57 -5.07 -10.67
C LEU A 85 6.47 -6.11 -10.43
N ARG A 86 6.47 -7.19 -11.23
CA ARG A 86 5.53 -8.31 -11.05
C ARG A 86 5.65 -8.93 -9.66
N ALA A 87 6.88 -9.21 -9.21
CA ALA A 87 7.10 -9.81 -7.89
C ALA A 87 6.63 -8.91 -6.75
N ALA A 88 6.93 -7.61 -6.82
CA ALA A 88 6.46 -6.63 -5.84
C ALA A 88 4.92 -6.52 -5.83
N ALA A 89 4.29 -6.53 -7.01
CA ALA A 89 2.83 -6.47 -7.14
C ALA A 89 2.16 -7.71 -6.54
N GLN A 90 2.72 -8.90 -6.81
CA GLN A 90 2.21 -10.15 -6.26
C GLN A 90 2.26 -10.16 -4.73
N GLN A 91 3.41 -9.79 -4.16
CA GLN A 91 3.57 -9.69 -2.70
C GLN A 91 2.59 -8.67 -2.10
N THR A 92 2.44 -7.50 -2.73
CA THR A 92 1.52 -6.46 -2.26
C THR A 92 0.07 -6.94 -2.24
N LEU A 93 -0.38 -7.74 -3.22
CA LEU A 93 -1.72 -8.32 -3.21
C LEU A 93 -1.94 -9.30 -2.06
N GLU A 94 -0.94 -10.13 -1.77
CA GLU A 94 -1.00 -11.06 -0.66
C GLU A 94 -1.09 -10.31 0.67
N ASP A 95 -0.31 -9.24 0.84
CA ASP A 95 -0.33 -8.38 2.01
C ASP A 95 -1.72 -7.71 2.19
N LEU A 96 -2.29 -7.20 1.10
CA LEU A 96 -3.65 -6.61 1.11
C LEU A 96 -4.72 -7.65 1.46
N HIS A 97 -4.63 -8.87 0.94
CA HIS A 97 -5.55 -9.96 1.28
C HIS A 97 -5.43 -10.36 2.76
N ALA A 98 -4.19 -10.50 3.26
CA ALA A 98 -3.91 -10.83 4.64
C ALA A 98 -4.47 -9.76 5.59
N LEU A 99 -4.30 -8.47 5.24
CA LEU A 99 -4.83 -7.35 6.00
C LEU A 99 -6.37 -7.38 6.07
N ARG A 100 -7.05 -7.63 4.95
CA ARG A 100 -8.52 -7.79 4.90
C ARG A 100 -9.01 -8.93 5.78
N GLN A 101 -8.35 -10.09 5.70
CA GLN A 101 -8.72 -11.27 6.48
C GLN A 101 -8.43 -11.08 7.98
N GLY A 102 -7.32 -10.41 8.33
CA GLY A 102 -6.96 -10.06 9.70
C GLY A 102 -7.93 -9.06 10.33
N GLY A 103 -8.39 -8.06 9.57
CA GLY A 103 -9.40 -7.09 10.00
C GLY A 103 -10.78 -7.73 10.23
N ALA A 104 -11.19 -8.66 9.37
CA ALA A 104 -12.46 -9.39 9.51
C ALA A 104 -12.50 -10.27 10.78
N ARG A 105 -11.37 -10.85 11.18
CA ARG A 105 -11.30 -11.71 12.38
C ARG A 105 -11.40 -10.93 13.69
N LYS A 106 -10.99 -9.65 13.73
CA LYS A 106 -11.09 -8.81 14.93
C LYS A 106 -12.50 -8.25 15.20
N GLN A 107 -13.41 -8.28 14.23
CA GLN A 107 -14.78 -7.77 14.39
C GLN A 107 -15.80 -8.81 14.89
N ASN A 108 -15.47 -10.10 14.85
CA ASN A 108 -16.29 -11.17 15.43
C ASN A 108 -15.75 -11.60 16.80
N GLY A 109 -15.83 -10.71 17.79
CA GLY A 109 -15.80 -11.13 19.20
C GLY A 109 -17.17 -11.73 19.59
N PRO A 110 -17.22 -12.80 20.41
CA PRO A 110 -18.50 -13.44 20.76
C PRO A 110 -19.41 -12.44 21.51
N PRO A 111 -20.73 -12.45 21.27
CA PRO A 111 -21.66 -11.70 22.11
C PRO A 111 -21.61 -12.30 23.52
N VAL A 112 -21.44 -11.42 24.52
CA VAL A 112 -21.54 -11.73 25.96
C VAL A 112 -22.92 -12.30 26.28
#